data_AF-A0A7X8XUC1-F1
#
_entry.id   AF-A0A7X8XUC1-F1
#
_cell.length_a   1.000
_cell.length_b   1.000
_cell.length_c   1.000
_cell.angle_alpha   90.00
_cell.angle_beta   90.00
_cell.angle_gamma   90.00
#
_symmetry.space_group_name_H-M   'P 1'
#
loop_
_entity.id
_entity.type
_entity.pdbx_description
1 polymer ?
#
loop_
_entity_poly.entity_id
_entity_poly.type
_entity_poly.pdbx_seq_one_letter_code
_entity_poly.pdbx_strand_id
1 'polypeptide(L)'
;MRKITLTLGILLSTILCHAVDLDKITDEHLSRVKGVEYNETNAKSFVEQYIGIFSEGKSDYLFHTETEELVALFKGGIQKAKMIEVVKTSGMTNVYFMINDVMIHTSYKNSTGEMYMCRFKKDGIDIK
;
A
#
# COMPACT_ATOMS: atom_id res chain seq x y z
N MET A 1 -19.42 -47.15 24.20
CA MET A 1 -18.99 -46.64 22.88
C MET A 1 -19.41 -45.18 22.77
N ARG A 2 -18.47 -44.23 22.77
CA ARG A 2 -18.75 -42.79 22.70
C ARG A 2 -18.06 -42.27 21.44
N LYS A 3 -18.84 -41.88 20.42
CA LYS A 3 -18.31 -41.26 19.20
C LYS A 3 -18.05 -39.78 19.51
N ILE A 4 -16.79 -39.38 19.50
CA ILE A 4 -16.39 -37.97 19.56
C ILE A 4 -16.28 -37.51 18.11
N THR A 5 -17.28 -36.77 17.64
CA THR A 5 -17.22 -36.11 16.34
C THR A 5 -16.42 -34.82 16.53
N LEU A 6 -15.19 -34.80 16.04
CA LEU A 6 -14.34 -33.62 16.02
C LEU A 6 -14.71 -32.78 14.79
N THR A 7 -15.49 -31.71 14.96
CA THR A 7 -15.74 -30.74 13.88
C THR A 7 -14.52 -29.84 13.77
N LEU A 8 -13.70 -30.10 12.76
CA LEU A 8 -12.58 -29.24 12.37
C LEU A 8 -13.16 -27.94 11.79
N GLY A 9 -13.21 -26.90 12.61
CA GLY A 9 -13.55 -25.55 12.15
C GLY A 9 -12.45 -25.02 11.25
N ILE A 10 -12.67 -25.04 9.94
CA ILE A 10 -11.84 -24.31 8.98
C ILE A 10 -12.15 -22.83 9.21
N LEU A 11 -11.29 -22.14 9.97
CA LEU A 11 -11.25 -20.69 9.98
C LEU A 11 -10.71 -20.27 8.61
N LEU A 12 -11.59 -19.98 7.67
CA LEU A 12 -11.24 -19.39 6.39
C LEU A 12 -10.88 -17.93 6.69
N SER A 13 -9.62 -17.65 7.02
CA SER A 13 -9.12 -16.28 7.05
C SER A 13 -9.16 -15.78 5.60
N THR A 14 -10.22 -15.04 5.26
CA THR A 14 -10.25 -14.25 4.04
C THR A 14 -9.08 -13.30 4.12
N ILE A 15 -8.02 -13.60 3.37
CA ILE A 15 -6.95 -12.65 3.09
C ILE A 15 -7.66 -11.49 2.38
N LEU A 16 -7.95 -10.44 3.13
CA LEU A 16 -8.52 -9.21 2.59
C LEU A 16 -7.43 -8.65 1.68
N CYS A 17 -7.46 -8.96 0.39
CA CYS A 17 -6.71 -8.23 -0.60
C CYS A 17 -7.14 -6.76 -0.44
N HIS A 18 -6.28 -5.92 0.15
CA HIS A 18 -6.59 -4.52 0.40
C HIS A 18 -6.52 -3.78 -0.94
N ALA A 19 -7.65 -3.73 -1.64
CA ALA A 19 -7.86 -2.84 -2.76
C ALA A 19 -7.90 -1.40 -2.25
N VAL A 20 -7.27 -0.48 -2.97
CA VAL A 20 -7.45 0.95 -2.71
C VAL A 20 -8.89 1.32 -3.08
N ASP A 21 -9.51 2.16 -2.25
CA ASP A 21 -10.83 2.70 -2.56
C ASP A 21 -10.78 3.44 -3.91
N LEU A 22 -11.71 3.11 -4.82
CA LEU A 22 -11.78 3.67 -6.16
C LEU A 22 -11.86 5.20 -6.14
N ASP A 23 -12.50 5.77 -5.13
CA ASP A 23 -12.60 7.22 -4.96
C ASP A 23 -11.22 7.88 -4.79
N LYS A 24 -10.25 7.15 -4.23
CA LYS A 24 -8.88 7.63 -3.99
C LYS A 24 -8.01 7.63 -5.24
N ILE A 25 -8.40 6.91 -6.29
CA ILE A 25 -7.69 6.88 -7.58
C ILE A 25 -8.41 7.67 -8.68
N THR A 26 -9.41 8.46 -8.30
CA THR A 26 -10.03 9.46 -9.18
C THR A 26 -9.08 10.62 -9.47
N ASP A 27 -9.23 11.25 -10.64
CA ASP A 27 -8.39 12.39 -11.02
C ASP A 27 -8.58 13.57 -10.04
N GLU A 28 -9.81 13.78 -9.59
CA GLU A 28 -10.15 14.80 -8.62
C GLU A 28 -9.41 14.57 -7.28
N HIS A 29 -9.49 13.37 -6.71
CA HIS A 29 -8.81 13.07 -5.46
C HIS A 29 -7.29 13.17 -5.59
N LEU A 30 -6.73 12.52 -6.62
CA LEU A 30 -5.28 12.49 -6.85
C LEU A 30 -4.72 13.89 -7.07
N SER A 31 -5.42 14.74 -7.83
CA SER A 31 -5.00 16.14 -8.05
C SER A 31 -4.95 16.96 -6.74
N ARG A 32 -5.84 16.66 -5.79
CA ARG A 32 -5.95 17.35 -4.50
C ARG A 32 -4.84 16.98 -3.52
N VAL A 33 -4.41 15.72 -3.53
CA VAL A 33 -3.42 15.19 -2.58
C VAL A 33 -2.00 15.17 -3.15
N LYS A 34 -1.84 15.20 -4.49
CA LYS A 34 -0.54 15.27 -5.15
C LYS A 34 0.22 16.52 -4.71
N GLY A 35 1.48 16.34 -4.36
CA GLY A 35 2.35 17.43 -3.94
C GLY A 35 2.21 17.85 -2.46
N VAL A 36 1.17 17.39 -1.75
CA VAL A 36 0.98 17.65 -0.32
C VAL A 36 1.95 16.79 0.49
N GLU A 37 2.73 17.42 1.37
CA GLU A 37 3.62 16.71 2.30
C GLU A 37 2.91 16.51 3.64
N TYR A 38 2.77 15.26 4.03
CA TYR A 38 2.23 14.85 5.32
C TYR A 38 3.39 14.57 6.28
N ASN A 39 3.28 15.06 7.51
CA ASN A 39 4.24 14.85 8.58
C ASN A 39 3.82 13.65 9.47
N GLU A 40 4.63 13.34 10.48
CA GLU A 40 4.52 12.13 11.32
C GLU A 40 3.08 11.86 11.81
N THR A 41 2.34 12.90 12.17
CA THR A 41 0.94 12.78 12.64
C THR A 41 0.01 12.14 11.62
N ASN A 42 0.20 12.45 10.33
CA ASN A 42 -0.74 12.05 9.27
C ASN A 42 -0.10 11.22 8.15
N ALA A 43 1.23 11.12 8.10
CA ALA A 43 1.97 10.46 7.03
C ALA A 43 1.63 8.97 6.95
N LYS A 44 1.56 8.31 8.10
CA LYS A 44 1.21 6.89 8.18
C LYS A 44 -0.20 6.62 7.66
N SER A 45 -1.20 7.34 8.17
CA SER A 45 -2.60 7.21 7.72
C SER A 45 -2.76 7.58 6.25
N PHE A 46 -1.93 8.50 5.73
CA PHE A 46 -1.90 8.81 4.31
C PHE A 46 -1.36 7.62 3.49
N VAL A 47 -0.23 7.03 3.89
CA VAL A 47 0.35 5.87 3.19
C VAL A 47 -0.58 4.66 3.26
N GLU A 48 -1.21 4.41 4.42
CA GLU A 48 -2.10 3.25 4.65
C GLU A 48 -3.33 3.25 3.72
N GLN A 49 -3.79 4.42 3.30
CA GLN A 49 -4.88 4.54 2.33
C GLN A 49 -4.53 3.98 0.95
N TYR A 50 -3.25 3.80 0.63
CA TYR A 50 -2.77 3.38 -0.69
C TYR A 50 -1.92 2.10 -0.63
N ILE A 51 -1.18 1.89 0.46
CA ILE A 51 -0.19 0.83 0.62
C ILE A 51 -0.44 0.15 1.96
N GLY A 52 -0.43 -1.18 1.98
CA GLY A 52 -0.51 -1.93 3.25
C GLY A 52 0.67 -1.61 4.16
N ILE A 53 0.38 -1.27 5.42
CA ILE A 53 1.37 -1.03 6.47
C ILE A 53 1.17 -2.07 7.56
N PHE A 54 2.27 -2.70 7.98
CA PHE A 54 2.33 -3.43 9.24
C PHE A 54 3.30 -2.71 10.18
N SER A 55 3.00 -2.71 11.48
CA SER A 55 3.79 -1.99 12.47
C SER A 55 4.18 -2.86 13.64
N GLU A 56 5.45 -2.81 13.99
CA GLU A 56 6.03 -3.55 15.12
C GLU A 56 6.92 -2.62 15.94
N GLY A 57 6.44 -2.24 17.12
CA GLY A 57 7.11 -1.25 17.97
C GLY A 57 7.24 0.10 17.25
N LYS A 58 8.48 0.52 16.96
CA LYS A 58 8.79 1.76 16.23
C LYS A 58 8.98 1.56 14.72
N SER A 59 8.93 0.31 14.25
CA SER A 59 9.18 0.00 12.86
C SER A 59 7.88 -0.08 12.07
N ASP A 60 7.87 0.52 10.88
CA ASP A 60 6.81 0.36 9.90
C ASP A 60 7.34 -0.41 8.68
N TYR A 61 6.54 -1.34 8.18
CA TYR A 61 6.86 -2.23 7.07
C TYR A 61 5.81 -2.03 5.98
N LEU A 62 6.26 -1.85 4.74
CA LEU A 62 5.38 -1.80 3.58
C LEU A 62 5.37 -3.14 2.88
N PHE A 63 4.18 -3.60 2.55
CA PHE A 63 3.97 -4.87 1.85
C PHE A 63 3.18 -4.67 0.56
N HIS A 64 3.43 -5.55 -0.40
CA HIS A 64 2.51 -5.76 -1.50
C HIS A 64 1.24 -6.43 -0.95
N THR A 65 0.07 -5.84 -1.17
CA THR A 65 -1.17 -6.29 -0.50
C THR A 65 -1.72 -7.62 -1.05
N GLU A 66 -1.34 -8.01 -2.26
CA GLU A 66 -1.69 -9.32 -2.86
C GLU A 66 -0.66 -10.44 -2.58
N THR A 67 0.64 -10.18 -2.76
CA THR A 67 1.70 -11.20 -2.66
C THR A 67 2.30 -11.34 -1.27
N GLU A 68 2.00 -10.40 -0.36
CA GLU A 68 2.61 -10.28 0.98
C GLU A 68 4.13 -10.10 0.95
N GLU A 69 4.70 -9.70 -0.20
CA GLU A 69 6.12 -9.42 -0.32
C GLU A 69 6.49 -8.14 0.43
N LEU A 70 7.55 -8.21 1.24
CA LEU A 70 8.11 -7.05 1.94
C LEU A 70 8.78 -6.12 0.93
N VAL A 71 8.31 -4.88 0.88
CA VAL A 71 8.80 -3.85 -0.06
C VAL A 71 9.80 -2.92 0.60
N ALA A 72 9.51 -2.45 1.82
CA ALA A 72 10.36 -1.51 2.52
C ALA A 72 10.21 -1.63 4.05
N LEU A 73 11.29 -1.32 4.76
CA LEU A 73 11.34 -1.24 6.21
C LEU A 73 11.80 0.16 6.65
N PHE A 74 11.00 0.81 7.48
CA PHE A 74 11.31 2.07 8.14
C PHE A 74 11.51 1.84 9.63
N LYS A 75 12.75 1.62 10.07
CA LYS A 75 13.09 1.30 11.48
C LYS A 75 12.67 2.37 12.50
N GLY A 76 12.59 3.62 12.07
CA GLY A 76 12.15 4.76 12.89
C GLY A 76 10.70 5.19 12.61
N GLY A 77 9.94 4.35 11.89
CA GLY A 77 8.59 4.63 11.45
C GLY A 77 8.53 5.55 10.23
N ILE A 78 7.32 5.73 9.72
CA ILE A 78 7.02 6.68 8.65
C ILE A 78 6.84 8.08 9.28
N GLN A 79 7.78 8.97 9.00
CA GLN A 79 7.83 10.33 9.57
C GLN A 79 7.32 11.40 8.60
N LYS A 80 7.48 11.17 7.30
CA LYS A 80 6.96 12.06 6.26
C LYS A 80 6.54 11.26 5.04
N ALA A 81 5.51 11.70 4.34
CA ALA A 81 5.05 11.07 3.12
C ALA A 81 4.49 12.12 2.15
N LYS A 82 4.73 11.92 0.86
CA LYS A 82 4.27 12.81 -0.20
C LYS A 82 4.01 12.04 -1.48
N MET A 83 2.86 12.25 -2.10
CA MET A 83 2.62 11.79 -3.47
C MET A 83 3.31 12.75 -4.44
N ILE A 84 4.30 12.25 -5.18
CA ILE A 84 5.15 13.06 -6.07
C ILE A 84 4.59 13.06 -7.49
N GLU A 85 4.16 11.90 -7.97
CA GLU A 85 3.76 11.72 -9.35
C GLU A 85 2.60 10.73 -9.47
N VAL A 86 1.76 10.97 -10.48
CA VAL A 86 0.64 10.12 -10.87
C VAL A 86 0.70 9.99 -12.39
N VAL A 87 0.70 8.75 -12.89
CA VAL A 87 0.62 8.44 -14.32
C VAL A 87 -0.54 7.49 -14.55
N LYS A 88 -1.58 7.99 -15.21
CA LYS A 88 -2.82 7.25 -15.45
C LYS A 88 -2.91 6.80 -16.90
N THR A 89 -3.36 5.57 -17.09
CA THR A 89 -3.69 4.96 -18.38
C THR A 89 -5.16 4.55 -18.36
N SER A 90 -5.67 4.00 -19.46
CA SER A 90 -7.04 3.47 -19.49
C SER A 90 -7.26 2.35 -18.46
N GLY A 91 -6.27 1.47 -18.25
CA GLY A 91 -6.40 0.29 -17.38
C GLY A 91 -5.81 0.45 -15.97
N MET A 92 -4.80 1.31 -15.80
CA MET A 92 -4.07 1.42 -14.54
C MET A 92 -3.77 2.86 -14.13
N THR A 93 -3.71 3.07 -12.81
CA THR A 93 -3.21 4.28 -12.18
C THR A 93 -1.89 3.96 -11.48
N ASN A 94 -0.81 4.61 -11.92
CA ASN A 94 0.49 4.51 -11.28
C ASN A 94 0.67 5.69 -10.34
N VAL A 95 1.11 5.44 -9.11
CA VAL A 95 1.33 6.46 -8.10
C VAL A 95 2.74 6.31 -7.54
N TYR A 96 3.43 7.43 -7.36
CA TYR A 96 4.78 7.49 -6.83
C TYR A 96 4.77 8.26 -5.51
N PHE A 97 5.16 7.59 -4.44
CA PHE A 97 5.27 8.16 -3.11
C PHE A 97 6.73 8.38 -2.73
N MET A 98 7.05 9.53 -2.18
CA MET A 98 8.24 9.72 -1.36
C MET A 98 7.83 9.48 0.09
N ILE A 99 8.38 8.47 0.74
CA ILE A 99 8.13 8.11 2.13
C ILE A 99 9.45 8.17 2.86
N ASN A 100 9.56 9.06 3.85
CA ASN A 100 10.84 9.52 4.37
C ASN A 100 11.73 9.95 3.19
N ASP A 101 12.83 9.23 2.92
CA ASP A 101 13.75 9.51 1.81
C ASP A 101 13.78 8.36 0.77
N VAL A 102 12.69 7.59 0.71
CA VAL A 102 12.53 6.41 -0.15
C VAL A 102 11.39 6.64 -1.14
N MET A 103 11.65 6.36 -2.42
CA MET A 103 10.62 6.39 -3.46
C MET A 103 9.97 5.01 -3.63
N ILE A 104 8.65 4.96 -3.50
CA ILE A 104 7.83 3.76 -3.70
C ILE A 104 6.94 3.97 -4.92
N HIS A 105 6.95 3.00 -5.84
CA HIS A 105 6.05 2.94 -6.98
C HIS A 105 4.95 1.94 -6.68
N THR A 106 3.70 2.39 -6.76
CA THR A 106 2.54 1.51 -6.75
C THR A 106 1.70 1.64 -8.02
N SER A 107 1.02 0.57 -8.39
CA SER A 107 0.10 0.54 -9.53
C SER A 107 -1.20 -0.13 -9.13
N TYR A 108 -2.32 0.46 -9.55
CA TYR A 108 -3.67 -0.01 -9.23
C TYR A 108 -4.48 -0.22 -10.52
N LYS A 109 -5.28 -1.28 -10.56
CA LYS A 109 -6.26 -1.48 -11.64
C LYS A 109 -7.40 -0.46 -11.47
N ASN A 110 -7.68 0.33 -12.50
CA ASN A 110 -8.69 1.40 -12.43
C ASN A 110 -10.11 0.88 -12.15
N SER A 111 -10.41 -0.36 -12.55
CA SER A 111 -11.74 -0.96 -12.41
C SER A 111 -12.02 -1.53 -11.02
N THR A 112 -10.99 -1.90 -10.27
CA THR A 112 -11.15 -2.64 -9.01
C THR A 112 -10.40 -2.03 -7.83
N GLY A 113 -9.44 -1.13 -8.08
CA GLY A 113 -8.55 -0.61 -7.02
C GLY A 113 -7.54 -1.64 -6.54
N GLU A 114 -7.51 -2.85 -7.10
CA GLU A 114 -6.53 -3.87 -6.73
C GLU A 114 -5.10 -3.39 -7.03
N MET A 115 -4.21 -3.57 -6.05
CA MET A 115 -2.79 -3.29 -6.20
C MET A 115 -2.16 -4.34 -7.12
N TYR A 116 -1.73 -3.90 -8.29
CA TYR A 116 -0.98 -4.74 -9.23
C TYR A 116 0.51 -4.80 -8.92
N MET A 117 1.05 -3.74 -8.30
CA MET A 117 2.47 -3.62 -8.01
C MET A 117 2.72 -2.68 -6.84
N CYS A 118 3.73 -3.00 -6.04
CA CYS A 118 4.33 -2.14 -5.02
C CYS A 118 5.81 -2.48 -4.94
N ARG A 119 6.69 -1.51 -5.22
CA ARG A 119 8.14 -1.75 -5.23
C ARG A 119 8.94 -0.50 -4.91
N PHE A 120 10.17 -0.70 -4.45
CA PHE A 120 11.16 0.35 -4.33
C PHE A 120 11.57 0.85 -5.72
N LYS A 121 11.69 2.18 -5.86
CA LYS A 121 12.24 2.81 -7.07
C LYS A 121 13.54 3.53 -6.71
N LYS A 122 14.66 3.09 -7.28
CA LYS A 122 15.95 3.75 -7.08
C LYS A 122 16.30 4.57 -8.30
N ASP A 123 16.48 5.88 -8.15
CA ASP A 123 17.07 6.76 -9.17
C ASP A 123 16.45 6.61 -10.58
N GLY A 124 15.12 6.46 -10.66
CA GLY A 124 14.42 6.29 -11.95
C GLY A 124 14.50 4.89 -12.57
N ILE A 125 15.18 3.94 -11.92
CA ILE A 125 15.27 2.54 -12.34
C ILE A 125 14.44 1.68 -11.39
N ASP A 126 13.55 0.89 -11.98
CA ASP A 126 12.82 -0.14 -11.27
C ASP A 126 13.76 -1.29 -10.92
N ILE A 127 13.99 -1.54 -9.63
CA ILE A 127 14.78 -2.70 -9.19
C ILE A 127 13.80 -3.87 -8.99
N LYS A 128 14.08 -5.00 -9.65
CA LYS A 128 13.36 -6.26 -9.48
C LYS A 128 13.85 -7.02 -8.26
#